data_AF-A0A1I1QFW0-F1
#
_entry.id   AF-A0A1I1QFW0-F1
#
_cell.length_a   1.000
_cell.length_b   1.000
_cell.length_c   1.000
_cell.angle_alpha   90.00
_cell.angle_beta   90.00
_cell.angle_gamma   90.00
#
_symmetry.space_group_name_H-M   'P 1'
#
loop_
_entity.id
_entity.type
_entity.pdbx_description
1 polymer ?
#
loop_
_entity_poly.entity_id
_entity_poly.type
_entity_poly.pdbx_seq_one_letter_code
_entity_poly.pdbx_strand_id
1 'polypeptide(L)' 'MTFAELSEVEEVQSVAGDTSTLLKVRCASSADLEALLARLYAIPGVKGTRCYMVLSTYSERPPQAAITNFALEG' A
#
# COMPACT_ATOMS: atom_id res chain seq x y z
N MET A 1 10.51 13.90 -4.18
CA MET A 1 10.35 12.46 -3.95
C MET A 1 8.92 12.21 -3.53
N THR A 2 8.14 11.57 -4.39
CA THR A 2 6.76 11.16 -4.14
C THR A 2 6.69 9.64 -4.01
N PHE A 3 5.66 9.10 -3.34
CA PHE A 3 5.52 7.66 -3.14
C PHE A 3 5.52 6.85 -4.44
N ALA A 4 5.00 7.43 -5.52
CA ALA A 4 4.89 6.79 -6.83
C ALA A 4 6.25 6.57 -7.54
N GLU A 5 7.32 7.20 -7.07
CA GLU A 5 8.68 7.03 -7.64
C GLU A 5 9.43 5.85 -7.00
N LEU A 6 8.82 5.18 -6.02
CA LEU A 6 9.38 4.03 -5.31
C LEU A 6 8.95 2.76 -6.04
N SER A 7 9.88 2.06 -6.70
CA SER A 7 9.61 0.81 -7.44
C SER A 7 9.02 -0.30 -6.57
N GLU A 8 9.33 -0.27 -5.28
CA GLU A 8 8.84 -1.23 -4.29
C GLU A 8 7.37 -1.02 -3.96
N VAL A 9 6.79 0.15 -4.28
CA VAL A 9 5.39 0.49 -4.00
C VAL A 9 4.50 -0.02 -5.13
N GLU A 10 3.66 -1.00 -4.83
CA GLU A 10 2.68 -1.56 -5.76
C GLU A 10 1.40 -0.71 -5.80
N GLU A 11 0.99 -0.17 -4.64
CA GLU A 11 -0.24 0.61 -4.51
C GLU A 11 -0.13 1.69 -3.44
N VAL A 12 -0.83 2.81 -3.65
CA VAL A 12 -0.91 3.95 -2.72
C VAL A 12 -2.37 4.37 -2.56
N GLN A 13 -2.85 4.45 -1.33
CA GLN A 13 -4.20 4.92 -1.02
C GLN A 13 -4.20 5.96 0.08
N SER A 14 -4.95 7.04 -0.12
CA SER A 14 -5.34 7.93 0.96
C SER A 14 -6.51 7.29 1.73
N VAL A 15 -6.43 7.30 3.05
CA VAL A 15 -7.45 6.68 3.91
C VAL A 15 -7.84 7.65 5.02
N ALA A 16 -9.09 7.55 5.48
CA ALA A 16 -9.52 8.21 6.70
C ALA A 16 -9.14 7.35 7.90
N GLY A 17 -8.62 7.95 8.97
CA GLY A 17 -8.28 7.23 10.20
C GLY A 17 -7.03 7.76 10.90
N ASP A 18 -6.40 6.89 11.68
CA ASP A 18 -5.18 7.16 12.45
C ASP A 18 -3.92 7.24 11.56
N THR A 19 -3.98 6.68 10.36
CA THR A 19 -2.94 6.78 9.32
C THR A 19 -3.50 7.53 8.12
N SER A 20 -2.73 8.46 7.54
CA SER A 20 -3.17 9.26 6.39
C SER A 20 -3.02 8.54 5.04
N THR A 21 -2.17 7.52 4.97
CA THR A 21 -1.81 6.85 3.72
C THR A 21 -1.48 5.39 3.99
N LEU A 22 -2.03 4.50 3.18
CA LEU A 22 -1.69 3.09 3.16
C LEU A 22 -0.87 2.79 1.91
N LEU A 23 0.23 2.07 2.10
CA LEU A 23 1.13 1.64 1.04
C LEU A 23 1.15 0.12 1.01
N LYS A 24 0.94 -0.46 -0.17
CA LYS A 24 1.26 -1.86 -0.43
C LYS A 24 2.61 -1.90 -1.13
N VAL A 25 3.55 -2.65 -0.53
CA VAL A 25 4.92 -2.70 -1.03
C VAL A 25 5.39 -4.14 -1.18
N ARG A 26 6.27 -4.39 -2.15
CA ARG A 26 6.92 -5.67 -2.38
C ARG A 26 8.43 -5.49 -2.34
N CYS A 27 9.05 -6.11 -1.34
CA CYS A 27 10.50 -6.09 -1.12
C CYS A 27 11.04 -7.51 -1.25
N ALA A 28 12.25 -7.67 -1.80
CA ALA A 28 12.87 -8.98 -1.95
C ALA A 28 13.40 -9.54 -0.62
N SER A 29 13.73 -8.67 0.33
CA SER A 29 14.23 -9.02 1.65
C SER A 29 13.82 -8.00 2.74
N SER A 30 14.09 -8.33 4.00
CA SER A 30 13.91 -7.39 5.12
C SER A 30 14.88 -6.21 5.04
N ALA A 31 16.07 -6.39 4.49
CA ALA A 31 17.04 -5.31 4.30
C ALA A 31 16.53 -4.29 3.26
N ASP A 32 15.91 -4.78 2.18
CA ASP A 32 15.29 -3.90 1.17
C ASP A 32 14.12 -3.12 1.78
N LEU A 33 13.33 -3.76 2.65
CA LEU A 33 12.25 -3.08 3.39
C LEU A 33 12.80 -1.99 4.32
N GLU A 34 13.88 -2.25 5.05
CA GLU A 34 14.52 -1.25 5.91
C GLU A 34 15.04 -0.05 5.10
N ALA A 35 15.67 -0.31 3.96
CA ALA A 35 16.12 0.75 3.05
C ALA A 35 14.94 1.57 2.50
N LEU A 36 13.82 0.92 2.14
CA LEU A 36 12.59 1.59 1.74
C LEU A 36 12.04 2.46 2.87
N LEU A 37 12.00 1.96 4.10
CA LEU A 37 11.53 2.72 5.26
C LEU A 37 12.39 3.95 5.52
N ALA A 38 13.71 3.84 5.42
CA ALA A 38 14.62 4.99 5.52
C ALA A 38 14.31 6.06 4.47
N ARG A 39 14.03 5.65 3.22
CA ARG A 39 13.62 6.57 2.14
C ARG A 39 12.27 7.21 2.42
N LEU A 40 11.30 6.46 2.94
CA LEU A 40 9.98 6.99 3.33
C LEU A 40 10.10 8.04 4.44
N TYR A 41 10.94 7.81 5.45
CA TYR A 41 11.19 8.76 6.53
C TYR A 41 11.86 10.06 6.06
N ALA A 42 12.59 10.02 4.93
CA ALA A 42 13.17 11.22 4.34
C ALA A 42 12.15 12.09 3.57
N ILE A 43 10.92 11.60 3.32
CA ILE A 43 9.89 12.35 2.61
C ILE A 43 9.28 13.40 3.54
N PRO A 44 9.28 14.70 3.15
CA PRO A 44 8.67 15.75 3.95
C PRO A 44 7.19 15.47 4.21
N GLY A 45 6.80 15.54 5.49
CA GLY A 45 5.42 15.29 5.92
C GLY A 45 5.18 13.89 6.49
N VAL A 46 6.07 12.92 6.25
CA VAL A 46 6.00 11.62 6.92
C VAL A 46 6.35 11.77 8.39
N LYS A 47 5.42 11.43 9.28
CA LYS A 47 5.59 11.54 10.74
C LYS A 47 5.95 10.22 11.41
N GLY A 48 5.66 9.10 10.74
CA GLY A 48 5.77 7.76 11.29
C GLY A 48 5.28 6.75 10.26
N THR A 49 5.77 5.51 10.36
CA THR A 49 5.21 4.38 9.61
C THR A 49 4.73 3.32 10.58
N ARG A 50 3.63 2.65 10.24
CA ARG A 50 3.20 1.40 10.89
C ARG A 50 3.25 0.31 9.83
N CYS A 51 4.10 -0.68 10.04
CA CYS A 51 4.33 -1.76 9.08
C CYS A 51 3.63 -3.04 9.53
N TYR A 52 2.94 -3.67 8.60
CA TYR A 52 2.33 -4.99 8.79
C TYR A 52 2.93 -5.93 7.75
N MET A 53 3.52 -7.04 8.21
CA MET A 53 4.08 -8.04 7.32
C MET A 53 3.00 -9.06 6.95
N VAL A 54 2.73 -9.19 5.65
CA VAL A 54 1.84 -10.26 5.14
C VAL A 54 2.58 -11.59 5.29
N LEU A 55 1.96 -12.54 6.03
CA LEU A 55 2.52 -13.88 6.23
C LEU A 55 2.04 -14.87 5.16
N SER A 56 0.77 -14.77 4.78
CA SER A 56 0.14 -15.58 3.75
C SER A 56 -0.90 -14.76 2.98
N THR A 57 -0.92 -14.90 1.66
CA THR A 57 -1.88 -14.22 0.78
C THR A 57 -2.97 -15.20 0.35
N TYR A 58 -4.20 -15.00 0.82
CA TYR A 58 -5.34 -15.84 0.43
C TYR A 58 -6.02 -15.37 -0.86
N SER A 59 -5.90 -14.09 -1.21
CA SER A 59 -6.51 -13.49 -2.40
C SER A 59 -5.78 -12.20 -2.76
N GLU A 60 -5.43 -12.05 -4.04
CA GLU A 60 -4.82 -10.84 -4.60
C GLU A 60 -5.33 -10.71 -6.04
N ARG A 61 -6.07 -9.63 -6.33
CA ARG A 61 -6.74 -9.42 -7.62
C ARG A 61 -6.76 -7.93 -7.98
N PRO A 62 -6.63 -7.56 -9.26
CA PRO A 62 -6.83 -6.18 -9.71
C PRO A 62 -8.26 -5.66 -9.44
N PRO A 63 -8.47 -4.34 -9.44
CA PRO A 63 -9.80 -3.75 -9.32
C PRO A 63 -10.77 -4.25 -10.39
N GLN A 64 -11.96 -4.70 -9.96
CA GLN A 64 -13.03 -5.22 -10.83
C GLN A 64 -14.32 -4.40 -10.67
N ALA A 65 -14.20 -3.07 -10.70
CA ALA A 65 -15.30 -2.17 -10.40
C ALA A 65 -16.53 -2.33 -11.33
N ALA A 66 -16.35 -2.85 -12.55
CA ALA A 66 -17.40 -2.98 -13.55
C ALA A 66 -18.25 -4.27 -13.45
N ILE A 67 -17.89 -5.21 -12.56
CA ILE A 67 -18.50 -6.56 -12.55
C ILE A 67 -19.74 -6.63 -11.64
N THR A 68 -19.89 -5.72 -10.69
CA THR A 68 -21.02 -5.72 -9.76
C THR A 68 -22.29 -5.18 -10.42
N ASN A 69 -23.05 -6.05 -11.08
CA ASN A 69 -24.40 -5.73 -11.55
C ASN A 69 -25.40 -6.02 -10.41
N PHE A 70 -25.82 -4.99 -9.68
CA PHE A 70 -27.00 -5.08 -8.81
C PHE A 70 -28.25 -5.05 -9.67
N ALA A 71 -28.55 -6.15 -10.38
CA ALA A 71 -29.92 -6.37 -10.81
C ALA A 71 -30.73 -6.64 -9.54
N LEU A 72 -31.39 -5.58 -9.03
CA LEU A 72 -32.47 -5.74 -8.07
C LEU A 72 -33.61 -6.42 -8.83
N GLU A 73 -33.61 -7.75 -8.86
CA GLU A 73 -34.79 -8.50 -9.28
C GLU A 73 -35.80 -8.46 -8.12
N GLY A 74 -36.91 -7.76 -8.36
CA GLY A 74 -38.25 -8.03 -7.81
C GLY A 74 -38.43 -7.94 -6.30
#